data_AF-A0A519PGY1-F1
#
_entry.id   AF-A0A519PGY1-F1
#
_cell.length_a   1.000
_cell.length_b   1.000
_cell.length_c   1.000
_cell.angle_alpha   90.00
_cell.angle_beta   90.00
_cell.angle_gamma   90.00
#
_symmetry.space_group_name_H-M   'P 1'
#
loop_
_entity.id
_entity.type
_entity.pdbx_description
1 polymer ?
#
loop_
_entity_poly.entity_id
_entity_poly.type
_entity_poly.pdbx_seq_one_letter_code
_entity_poly.pdbx_strand_id
1 'polypeptide(L)'
;AAQIAEASGVPLVAHDFILEGGAVDHDGIGTILTTGQCVLNANRNPGWTEAAAEAAFKDALGAHKVIWLGEGLANDHTDGHVDNLARFVAPGVVVCPVAFGRGDVNGAAYDDAAKRLASSTDADGRPLQVVRIPSPGWIEGHDGRASPASHMNFIIANGAVIMPTYGEGQAADLALQGLQSVFPDHAVIGLPSSAILTGGGSFHCITQQEPA
;
A
#
# COMPACT_ATOMS: atom_id res chain seq x y z
N ALA A 1 15.04 12.90 -5.41
CA ALA A 1 15.45 12.07 -6.57
C ALA A 1 16.86 12.41 -7.04
N ALA A 2 17.13 13.60 -7.60
CA ALA A 2 18.44 13.94 -8.17
C ALA A 2 19.64 13.73 -7.21
N GLN A 3 19.54 14.22 -5.98
CA GLN A 3 20.60 14.05 -4.97
C GLN A 3 20.85 12.58 -4.59
N ILE A 4 19.79 11.76 -4.56
CA ILE A 4 19.91 10.32 -4.27
C ILE A 4 20.57 9.62 -5.46
N ALA A 5 20.13 9.90 -6.68
CA ALA A 5 20.72 9.33 -7.89
C ALA A 5 22.21 9.66 -8.03
N GLU A 6 22.60 10.90 -7.76
CA GLU A 6 24.00 11.33 -7.71
C GLU A 6 24.80 10.56 -6.64
N ALA A 7 24.26 10.46 -5.42
CA ALA A 7 24.92 9.75 -4.31
C ALA A 7 25.08 8.24 -4.58
N SER A 8 24.09 7.60 -5.20
CA SER A 8 24.11 6.18 -5.58
C SER A 8 24.86 5.90 -6.89
N GLY A 9 25.27 6.93 -7.64
CA GLY A 9 25.98 6.77 -8.91
C GLY A 9 25.13 6.18 -10.03
N VAL A 10 23.80 6.36 -9.98
CA VAL A 10 22.84 5.84 -10.96
C VAL A 10 22.27 6.96 -11.84
N PRO A 11 21.96 6.71 -13.12
CA PRO A 11 21.33 7.71 -13.96
C PRO A 11 19.91 8.03 -13.49
N LEU A 12 19.52 9.31 -13.55
CA LEU A 12 18.15 9.74 -13.34
C LEU A 12 17.38 9.70 -14.66
N VAL A 13 16.30 8.91 -14.70
CA VAL A 13 15.30 8.97 -15.78
C VAL A 13 14.10 9.74 -15.25
N ALA A 14 13.71 10.81 -15.96
CA ALA A 14 12.58 11.65 -15.59
C ALA A 14 11.41 11.43 -16.55
N HIS A 15 10.21 11.34 -15.99
CA HIS A 15 8.95 11.28 -16.74
C HIS A 15 8.10 12.51 -16.42
N ASP A 16 7.34 13.00 -17.40
CA ASP A 16 6.54 14.22 -17.28
C ASP A 16 5.13 13.92 -16.73
N PHE A 17 5.09 13.38 -15.51
CA PHE A 17 3.86 13.16 -14.75
C PHE A 17 4.12 13.16 -13.24
N ILE A 18 3.06 13.35 -12.47
CA ILE A 18 3.10 13.31 -11.00
C ILE A 18 2.72 11.90 -10.53
N LEU A 19 3.57 11.28 -9.71
CA LEU A 19 3.29 10.01 -9.05
C LEU A 19 4.09 9.88 -7.76
N GLU A 20 3.41 9.55 -6.67
CA GLU A 20 4.02 9.19 -5.40
C GLU A 20 4.28 7.69 -5.30
N GLY A 21 5.41 7.29 -4.70
CA GLY A 21 5.75 5.87 -4.53
C GLY A 21 4.69 5.07 -3.76
N GLY A 22 4.02 5.67 -2.77
CA GLY A 22 2.94 5.02 -2.02
C GLY A 22 1.62 4.86 -2.78
N ALA A 23 1.46 5.51 -3.94
CA ALA A 23 0.27 5.38 -4.77
C ALA A 23 0.25 4.09 -5.59
N VAL A 24 1.41 3.41 -5.72
CA VAL A 24 1.57 2.15 -6.46
C VAL A 24 2.28 1.10 -5.61
N ASP A 25 1.98 -0.17 -5.85
CA ASP A 25 2.70 -1.31 -5.26
C ASP A 25 2.87 -2.40 -6.33
N HIS A 26 4.03 -3.06 -6.38
CA HIS A 26 4.42 -3.90 -7.52
C HIS A 26 4.86 -5.29 -7.10
N ASP A 27 4.56 -6.30 -7.92
CA ASP A 27 4.91 -7.70 -7.65
C ASP A 27 6.31 -8.11 -8.14
N GLY A 28 7.01 -7.21 -8.84
CA GLY A 28 8.34 -7.43 -9.40
C GLY A 28 8.37 -8.20 -10.73
N ILE A 29 7.21 -8.57 -11.28
CA ILE A 29 7.09 -9.33 -12.54
C ILE A 29 6.13 -8.66 -13.55
N GLY A 30 5.77 -7.40 -13.30
CA GLY A 30 5.02 -6.56 -14.23
C GLY A 30 3.57 -6.31 -13.85
N THR A 31 3.11 -6.72 -12.66
CA THR A 31 1.80 -6.31 -12.13
C THR A 31 1.95 -5.15 -11.16
N ILE A 32 1.12 -4.12 -11.34
CA ILE A 32 1.01 -2.99 -10.42
C ILE A 32 -0.38 -2.95 -9.80
N LEU A 33 -0.44 -2.74 -8.50
CA LEU A 33 -1.62 -2.35 -7.73
C LEU A 33 -1.65 -0.83 -7.57
N THR A 34 -2.84 -0.25 -7.71
CA THR A 34 -3.08 1.18 -7.46
C THR A 34 -4.52 1.40 -7.02
N THR A 35 -4.85 2.59 -6.53
CA THR A 35 -6.23 3.05 -6.38
C THR A 35 -6.62 4.01 -7.51
N GLY A 36 -7.87 3.92 -7.96
CA GLY A 36 -8.42 4.90 -8.89
C GLY A 36 -8.58 6.27 -8.23
N GLN A 37 -8.94 6.28 -6.94
CA GLN A 37 -9.13 7.51 -6.16
C GLN A 37 -7.89 8.43 -6.18
N CYS A 38 -6.68 7.87 -6.05
CA CYS A 38 -5.46 8.65 -6.04
C CYS A 38 -4.97 8.99 -7.44
N VAL A 39 -4.70 7.97 -8.27
CA VAL A 39 -3.98 8.16 -9.55
C VAL A 39 -4.80 8.93 -10.58
N LEU A 40 -6.13 8.82 -10.54
CA LEU A 40 -7.02 9.55 -11.44
C LEU A 40 -7.51 10.88 -10.86
N ASN A 41 -7.04 11.25 -9.67
CA ASN A 41 -7.38 12.54 -9.10
C ASN A 41 -6.82 13.66 -9.98
N ALA A 42 -7.68 14.63 -10.32
CA ALA A 42 -7.30 15.77 -11.15
C ALA A 42 -6.21 16.64 -10.51
N ASN A 43 -6.00 16.54 -9.19
CA ASN A 43 -4.92 17.23 -8.49
C ASN A 43 -3.53 16.60 -8.72
N ARG A 44 -3.45 15.39 -9.29
CA ARG A 44 -2.20 14.75 -9.73
C ARG A 44 -1.95 15.08 -11.18
N ASN A 45 -2.68 14.42 -12.08
CA ASN A 45 -2.49 14.57 -13.52
C ASN A 45 -3.85 14.89 -14.16
N PRO A 46 -4.15 16.18 -14.41
CA PRO A 46 -5.44 16.59 -14.96
C PRO A 46 -5.77 15.87 -16.27
N GLY A 47 -6.94 15.23 -16.31
CA GLY A 47 -7.46 14.55 -17.50
C GLY A 47 -6.91 13.13 -17.72
N TRP A 48 -6.15 12.57 -16.78
CA TRP A 48 -5.77 11.16 -16.85
C TRP A 48 -6.99 10.23 -16.84
N THR A 49 -6.90 9.22 -17.69
CA THR A 49 -7.76 8.04 -17.70
C THR A 49 -6.94 6.82 -17.27
N GLU A 50 -7.59 5.72 -16.90
CA GLU A 50 -6.89 4.46 -16.61
C GLU A 50 -5.93 4.08 -17.74
N ALA A 51 -6.36 4.18 -19.00
CA ALA A 51 -5.53 3.87 -20.16
C ALA A 51 -4.30 4.78 -20.30
N ALA A 52 -4.43 6.08 -19.95
CA ALA A 52 -3.30 7.01 -19.96
C ALA A 52 -2.29 6.68 -18.85
N ALA A 53 -2.79 6.39 -17.64
CA ALA A 53 -1.96 5.98 -16.52
C ALA A 53 -1.27 4.63 -16.78
N GLU A 54 -1.97 3.65 -17.35
CA GLU A 54 -1.41 2.35 -17.76
C GLU A 54 -0.27 2.51 -18.78
N ALA A 55 -0.44 3.40 -19.77
CA ALA A 55 0.63 3.69 -20.74
C ALA A 55 1.85 4.32 -20.05
N ALA A 56 1.64 5.25 -19.12
CA ALA A 56 2.71 5.87 -18.34
C ALA A 56 3.43 4.85 -17.44
N PHE A 57 2.69 3.98 -16.75
CA PHE A 57 3.25 2.94 -15.89
C PHE A 57 3.99 1.87 -16.67
N LYS A 58 3.54 1.55 -17.88
CA LYS A 58 4.26 0.66 -18.78
C LYS A 58 5.62 1.23 -19.17
N ASP A 59 5.66 2.50 -19.56
CA ASP A 59 6.90 3.17 -19.99
C ASP A 59 7.87 3.39 -18.81
N ALA A 60 7.38 3.87 -17.68
CA ALA A 60 8.20 4.26 -16.54
C ALA A 60 8.56 3.11 -15.60
N LEU A 61 7.65 2.15 -15.40
CA LEU A 61 7.74 1.12 -14.36
C LEU A 61 7.77 -0.31 -14.92
N GLY A 62 7.67 -0.47 -16.25
CA GLY A 62 7.62 -1.79 -16.88
C GLY A 62 6.32 -2.55 -16.62
N ALA A 63 5.23 -1.84 -16.30
CA ALA A 63 3.94 -2.47 -16.05
C ALA A 63 3.38 -3.18 -17.29
N HIS A 64 3.02 -4.45 -17.13
CA HIS A 64 2.27 -5.22 -18.12
C HIS A 64 0.80 -5.31 -17.77
N LYS A 65 0.47 -5.16 -16.49
CA LYS A 65 -0.89 -5.16 -15.98
C LYS A 65 -1.02 -4.21 -14.80
N VAL A 66 -2.13 -3.48 -14.76
CA VAL A 66 -2.52 -2.64 -13.63
C VAL A 66 -3.83 -3.18 -13.05
N ILE A 67 -3.88 -3.30 -11.73
CA ILE A 67 -5.06 -3.69 -10.97
C ILE A 67 -5.56 -2.44 -10.23
N TRP A 68 -6.72 -1.96 -10.66
CA TRP A 68 -7.36 -0.76 -10.14
C TRP A 68 -8.29 -1.08 -8.96
N LEU A 69 -7.84 -0.71 -7.75
CA LEU A 69 -8.67 -0.70 -6.56
C LEU A 69 -9.55 0.55 -6.51
N GLY A 70 -10.59 0.52 -5.67
CA GLY A 70 -11.53 1.62 -5.49
C GLY A 70 -10.98 2.73 -4.58
N GLU A 71 -11.74 3.04 -3.55
CA GLU A 71 -11.40 4.06 -2.56
C GLU A 71 -10.37 3.53 -1.54
N GLY A 72 -9.46 4.40 -1.12
CA GLY A 72 -8.55 4.20 0.01
C GLY A 72 -9.23 4.46 1.36
N LEU A 73 -8.43 4.80 2.37
CA LEU A 73 -8.94 4.98 3.73
C LEU A 73 -9.63 6.34 3.92
N ALA A 74 -10.62 6.36 4.80
CA ALA A 74 -11.28 7.61 5.20
C ALA A 74 -10.28 8.55 5.88
N ASN A 75 -10.42 9.85 5.57
CA ASN A 75 -9.55 10.93 6.06
C ASN A 75 -8.06 10.75 5.71
N ASP A 76 -7.74 9.90 4.74
CA ASP A 76 -6.41 9.85 4.15
C ASP A 76 -6.18 11.11 3.29
N HIS A 77 -5.14 11.87 3.66
CA HIS A 77 -4.75 13.12 3.00
C HIS A 77 -4.01 12.89 1.67
N THR A 78 -3.68 11.63 1.35
CA THR A 78 -3.00 11.24 0.12
C THR A 78 -3.95 10.99 -1.05
N ASP A 79 -5.25 11.20 -0.87
CA ASP A 79 -6.31 10.81 -1.82
C ASP A 79 -6.42 9.29 -2.02
N GLY A 80 -6.04 8.51 -1.00
CA GLY A 80 -6.27 7.07 -0.94
C GLY A 80 -5.12 6.25 -1.52
N HIS A 81 -3.91 6.45 -1.03
CA HIS A 81 -2.76 5.63 -1.43
C HIS A 81 -2.99 4.12 -1.23
N VAL A 82 -2.47 3.32 -2.17
CA VAL A 82 -2.63 1.86 -2.15
C VAL A 82 -1.83 1.22 -1.02
N ASP A 83 -0.73 1.84 -0.60
CA ASP A 83 0.13 1.32 0.47
C ASP A 83 -0.54 1.21 1.84
N ASN A 84 -1.68 1.88 2.02
CA ASN A 84 -2.55 1.78 3.19
C ASN A 84 -3.65 0.71 3.04
N LEU A 85 -3.89 0.20 1.83
CA LEU A 85 -5.04 -0.63 1.47
C LEU A 85 -4.67 -2.05 1.03
N ALA A 86 -3.59 -2.23 0.27
CA ALA A 86 -3.17 -3.54 -0.23
C ALA A 86 -1.69 -3.54 -0.62
N ARG A 87 -0.99 -4.66 -0.36
CA ARG A 87 0.44 -4.81 -0.63
C ARG A 87 0.73 -6.20 -1.22
N PHE A 88 1.52 -6.28 -2.28
CA PHE A 88 2.15 -7.52 -2.68
C PHE A 88 3.15 -7.96 -1.60
N VAL A 89 3.09 -9.25 -1.26
CA VAL A 89 4.02 -9.89 -0.31
C VAL A 89 4.85 -10.98 -0.97
N ALA A 90 4.43 -11.41 -2.17
CA ALA A 90 5.16 -12.24 -3.11
C ALA A 90 4.50 -12.09 -4.49
N PRO A 91 5.15 -12.53 -5.59
CA PRO A 91 4.49 -12.61 -6.89
C PRO A 91 3.17 -13.36 -6.82
N GLY A 92 2.06 -12.70 -7.20
CA GLY A 92 0.72 -13.26 -7.16
C GLY A 92 0.07 -13.37 -5.77
N VAL A 93 0.72 -12.91 -4.70
CA VAL A 93 0.18 -12.93 -3.33
C VAL A 93 0.03 -11.51 -2.80
N VAL A 94 -1.20 -11.12 -2.45
CA VAL A 94 -1.53 -9.78 -1.95
C VAL A 94 -2.13 -9.90 -0.57
N VAL A 95 -1.70 -9.03 0.34
CA VAL A 95 -2.35 -8.83 1.64
C VAL A 95 -3.24 -7.59 1.57
N CYS A 96 -4.47 -7.67 2.11
CA CYS A 96 -5.31 -6.49 2.34
C CYS A 96 -6.11 -6.60 3.65
N PRO A 97 -6.53 -5.47 4.27
CA PRO A 97 -7.19 -5.51 5.56
C PRO A 97 -8.60 -6.09 5.52
N VAL A 98 -9.09 -6.50 6.68
CA VAL A 98 -10.51 -6.67 7.00
C VAL A 98 -10.82 -5.86 8.26
N ALA A 99 -11.97 -5.17 8.28
CA ALA A 99 -12.34 -4.32 9.41
C ALA A 99 -12.34 -5.11 10.72
N PHE A 100 -11.75 -4.52 11.77
CA PHE A 100 -11.67 -5.12 13.09
C PHE A 100 -12.40 -4.29 14.15
N GLY A 101 -13.11 -4.97 15.05
CA GLY A 101 -13.83 -4.33 16.14
C GLY A 101 -15.09 -3.58 15.69
N ARG A 102 -15.61 -2.72 16.57
CA ARG A 102 -16.78 -1.87 16.28
C ARG A 102 -16.31 -0.48 15.87
N GLY A 103 -16.94 0.08 14.84
CA GLY A 103 -16.73 1.47 14.44
C GLY A 103 -15.58 1.70 13.46
N ASP A 104 -14.97 0.65 12.92
CA ASP A 104 -14.05 0.82 11.79
C ASP A 104 -14.81 1.36 10.57
N VAL A 105 -14.45 2.57 10.15
CA VAL A 105 -15.11 3.29 9.05
C VAL A 105 -14.71 2.78 7.67
N ASN A 106 -13.64 1.99 7.57
CA ASN A 106 -13.03 1.58 6.30
C ASN A 106 -13.51 0.21 5.81
N GLY A 107 -14.42 -0.45 6.53
CA GLY A 107 -14.88 -1.81 6.20
C GLY A 107 -15.39 -1.97 4.77
N ALA A 108 -16.12 -0.98 4.23
CA ALA A 108 -16.60 -1.02 2.86
C ALA A 108 -15.46 -0.94 1.83
N ALA A 109 -14.45 -0.09 2.06
CA ALA A 109 -13.28 0.03 1.20
C ALA A 109 -12.46 -1.27 1.21
N TYR A 110 -12.25 -1.87 2.39
CA TYR A 110 -11.56 -3.16 2.54
C TYR A 110 -12.26 -4.29 1.78
N ASP A 111 -13.59 -4.37 1.86
CA ASP A 111 -14.35 -5.42 1.20
C ASP A 111 -14.43 -5.23 -0.32
N ASP A 112 -14.49 -3.99 -0.80
CA ASP A 112 -14.39 -3.68 -2.23
C ASP A 112 -13.01 -4.06 -2.79
N ALA A 113 -11.93 -3.64 -2.11
CA ALA A 113 -10.57 -4.00 -2.48
C ALA A 113 -10.37 -5.51 -2.54
N ALA A 114 -10.82 -6.24 -1.50
CA ALA A 114 -10.71 -7.69 -1.48
C ALA A 114 -11.48 -8.38 -2.60
N LYS A 115 -12.67 -7.89 -2.97
CA LYS A 115 -13.46 -8.43 -4.09
C LYS A 115 -12.72 -8.24 -5.42
N ARG A 116 -12.20 -7.03 -5.67
CA ARG A 116 -11.43 -6.71 -6.89
C ARG A 116 -10.18 -7.55 -7.01
N LEU A 117 -9.44 -7.69 -5.91
CA LEU A 117 -8.24 -8.54 -5.84
C LEU A 117 -8.58 -10.01 -6.13
N ALA A 118 -9.62 -10.55 -5.50
CA ALA A 118 -10.03 -11.94 -5.68
C ALA A 118 -10.56 -12.25 -7.09
N SER A 119 -11.08 -11.25 -7.80
CA SER A 119 -11.48 -11.39 -9.21
C SER A 119 -10.36 -11.09 -10.21
N SER A 120 -9.16 -10.74 -9.74
CA SER A 120 -8.04 -10.33 -10.59
C SER A 120 -7.04 -11.46 -10.81
N THR A 121 -6.27 -11.32 -11.87
CA THR A 121 -5.09 -12.12 -12.15
C THR A 121 -3.85 -11.22 -12.24
N ASP A 122 -2.66 -11.76 -12.05
CA ASP A 122 -1.41 -11.04 -12.30
C ASP A 122 -1.13 -10.86 -13.81
N ALA A 123 0.03 -10.30 -14.15
CA ALA A 123 0.49 -10.08 -15.52
C ALA A 123 0.67 -11.38 -16.34
N ASP A 124 0.91 -12.51 -15.67
CA ASP A 124 1.03 -13.84 -16.29
C ASP A 124 -0.33 -14.57 -16.39
N GLY A 125 -1.41 -13.94 -15.93
CA GLY A 125 -2.76 -14.51 -15.94
C GLY A 125 -3.05 -15.47 -14.79
N ARG A 126 -2.20 -15.56 -13.77
CA ARG A 126 -2.45 -16.37 -12.58
C ARG A 126 -3.43 -15.65 -11.64
N PRO A 127 -4.45 -16.33 -11.09
CA PRO A 127 -5.31 -15.73 -10.07
C PRO A 127 -4.51 -15.27 -8.86
N LEU A 128 -4.86 -14.10 -8.32
CA LEU A 128 -4.22 -13.62 -7.10
C LEU A 128 -4.64 -14.44 -5.88
N GLN A 129 -3.67 -14.79 -5.04
CA GLN A 129 -3.93 -15.24 -3.67
C GLN A 129 -4.12 -14.02 -2.78
N VAL A 130 -5.31 -13.86 -2.22
CA VAL A 130 -5.66 -12.75 -1.33
C VAL A 130 -5.62 -13.20 0.12
N VAL A 131 -4.70 -12.65 0.91
CA VAL A 131 -4.60 -12.88 2.35
C VAL A 131 -5.20 -11.68 3.08
N ARG A 132 -6.13 -11.95 4.00
CA ARG A 132 -6.81 -10.91 4.78
C ARG A 132 -6.21 -10.84 6.18
N ILE A 133 -5.83 -9.65 6.63
CA ILE A 133 -5.39 -9.39 8.02
C ILE A 133 -6.30 -8.36 8.69
N PRO A 134 -6.48 -8.38 10.02
CA PRO A 134 -7.25 -7.34 10.71
C PRO A 134 -6.67 -5.94 10.47
N SER A 135 -7.53 -4.94 10.30
CA SER A 135 -7.16 -3.53 10.41
C SER A 135 -6.88 -3.16 11.88
N PRO A 136 -6.30 -1.97 12.14
CA PRO A 136 -6.21 -1.43 13.50
C PRO A 136 -7.56 -1.14 14.17
N GLY A 137 -8.66 -1.10 13.41
CA GLY A 137 -9.96 -0.64 13.87
C GLY A 137 -10.07 0.89 13.97
N TRP A 138 -10.93 1.39 14.85
CA TRP A 138 -11.06 2.84 15.10
C TRP A 138 -9.85 3.37 15.87
N ILE A 139 -9.07 4.23 15.23
CA ILE A 139 -8.02 5.04 15.85
C ILE A 139 -8.44 6.49 15.79
N GLU A 140 -8.65 7.11 16.96
CA GLU A 140 -9.06 8.50 17.06
C GLU A 140 -7.91 9.45 16.71
N GLY A 141 -8.12 10.30 15.72
CA GLY A 141 -7.22 11.37 15.34
C GLY A 141 -7.35 12.60 16.26
N HIS A 142 -6.43 13.54 16.12
CA HIS A 142 -6.38 14.75 16.94
C HIS A 142 -7.62 15.66 16.80
N ASP A 143 -8.36 15.52 15.71
CA ASP A 143 -9.58 16.27 15.40
C ASP A 143 -10.87 15.51 15.76
N GLY A 144 -10.75 14.37 16.46
CA GLY A 144 -11.87 13.51 16.85
C GLY A 144 -12.46 12.68 15.72
N ARG A 145 -11.84 12.68 14.52
CA ARG A 145 -12.23 11.81 13.39
C ARG A 145 -11.33 10.57 13.35
N ALA A 146 -11.72 9.58 12.54
CA ALA A 146 -10.88 8.41 12.31
C ALA A 146 -9.56 8.83 11.64
N SER A 147 -8.43 8.42 12.22
CA SER A 147 -7.11 8.55 11.59
C SER A 147 -6.93 7.45 10.52
N PRO A 148 -6.21 7.71 9.41
CA PRO A 148 -5.91 6.69 8.39
C PRO A 148 -4.82 5.70 8.86
N ALA A 149 -5.00 5.13 10.05
CA ALA A 149 -4.09 4.13 10.62
C ALA A 149 -4.21 2.82 9.85
N SER A 150 -3.08 2.29 9.37
CA SER A 150 -3.05 1.02 8.64
C SER A 150 -1.88 0.16 9.03
N HIS A 151 -2.13 -1.13 9.30
CA HIS A 151 -1.07 -2.13 9.43
C HIS A 151 -0.37 -2.39 8.09
N MET A 152 -1.00 -2.07 6.95
CA MET A 152 -0.46 -2.27 5.59
C MET A 152 0.73 -1.37 5.26
N ASN A 153 0.87 -0.27 5.99
CA ASN A 153 1.96 0.70 5.81
C ASN A 153 3.28 0.17 6.42
N PHE A 154 3.48 -1.15 6.37
CA PHE A 154 4.68 -1.86 6.77
C PHE A 154 5.77 -1.74 5.71
N ILE A 155 7.01 -1.99 6.14
CA ILE A 155 8.16 -2.11 5.24
C ILE A 155 8.63 -3.56 5.18
N ILE A 156 9.08 -3.97 4.00
CA ILE A 156 9.74 -5.26 3.78
C ILE A 156 11.23 -4.96 3.60
N ALA A 157 12.05 -5.45 4.53
CA ALA A 157 13.50 -5.45 4.45
C ALA A 157 14.02 -6.87 4.22
N ASN A 158 15.28 -7.01 3.83
CA ASN A 158 15.87 -8.30 3.39
C ASN A 158 15.63 -9.52 4.30
N GLY A 159 15.41 -9.32 5.59
CA GLY A 159 15.12 -10.41 6.54
C GLY A 159 14.09 -10.03 7.62
N ALA A 160 13.38 -8.92 7.45
CA ALA A 160 12.41 -8.45 8.43
C ALA A 160 11.25 -7.71 7.78
N VAL A 161 10.07 -7.80 8.39
CA VAL A 161 8.91 -6.97 8.05
C VAL A 161 8.57 -6.14 9.27
N ILE A 162 8.60 -4.82 9.13
CA ILE A 162 8.32 -3.90 10.25
C ILE A 162 6.91 -3.36 10.08
N MET A 163 5.98 -3.87 10.89
CA MET A 163 4.57 -3.53 10.85
C MET A 163 4.26 -2.41 11.86
N PRO A 164 3.58 -1.33 11.46
CA PRO A 164 3.17 -0.31 12.40
C PRO A 164 2.05 -0.78 13.31
N THR A 165 2.12 -0.43 14.59
CA THR A 165 1.06 -0.63 15.58
C THR A 165 0.61 0.72 16.15
N TYR A 166 -0.65 0.79 16.59
CA TYR A 166 -1.30 2.04 17.01
C TYR A 166 -1.85 1.96 18.44
N GLY A 167 -1.22 1.11 19.26
CA GLY A 167 -1.65 0.74 20.60
C GLY A 167 -1.44 -0.76 20.82
N GLU A 168 -1.69 -1.22 22.04
CA GLU A 168 -1.73 -2.64 22.37
C GLU A 168 -3.13 -3.19 22.08
N GLY A 169 -3.22 -4.38 21.48
CA GLY A 169 -4.51 -5.01 21.27
C GLY A 169 -4.49 -6.20 20.31
N GLN A 170 -5.57 -6.97 20.39
CA GLN A 170 -5.78 -8.19 19.62
C GLN A 170 -5.66 -7.99 18.10
N ALA A 171 -6.03 -6.82 17.58
CA ALA A 171 -5.89 -6.48 16.17
C ALA A 171 -4.44 -6.59 15.68
N ALA A 172 -3.51 -5.96 16.40
CA ALA A 172 -2.09 -5.96 16.06
C ALA A 172 -1.49 -7.37 16.18
N ASP A 173 -1.83 -8.12 17.24
CA ASP A 173 -1.34 -9.49 17.43
C ASP A 173 -1.77 -10.41 16.29
N LEU A 174 -3.04 -10.33 15.88
CA LEU A 174 -3.58 -11.13 14.77
C LEU A 174 -2.99 -10.68 13.43
N ALA A 175 -2.77 -9.38 13.22
CA ALA A 175 -2.14 -8.86 12.01
C ALA A 175 -0.67 -9.32 11.90
N LEU A 176 0.09 -9.31 13.00
CA LEU A 176 1.45 -9.86 13.07
C LEU A 176 1.47 -11.34 12.74
N GLN A 177 0.56 -12.13 13.31
CA GLN A 177 0.44 -13.56 12.99
C GLN A 177 0.10 -13.79 11.52
N GLY A 178 -0.81 -13.00 10.96
CA GLY A 178 -1.17 -13.04 9.54
C GLY A 178 0.03 -12.74 8.63
N LEU A 179 0.76 -11.65 8.90
CA LEU A 179 1.98 -11.31 8.16
C LEU A 179 3.07 -12.39 8.31
N GLN A 180 3.26 -12.94 9.51
CA GLN A 180 4.25 -14.00 9.73
C GLN A 180 3.94 -15.25 8.90
N SER A 181 2.67 -15.56 8.65
CA SER A 181 2.27 -16.69 7.81
C SER A 181 2.63 -16.54 6.33
N VAL A 182 2.73 -15.30 5.83
CA VAL A 182 3.10 -15.01 4.42
C VAL A 182 4.58 -14.67 4.25
N PHE A 183 5.27 -14.34 5.34
CA PHE A 183 6.71 -14.11 5.37
C PHE A 183 7.42 -15.12 6.30
N PRO A 184 7.45 -16.42 5.94
CA PRO A 184 7.99 -17.46 6.82
C PRO A 184 9.48 -17.28 7.14
N ASP A 185 10.23 -16.68 6.22
CA ASP A 185 11.68 -16.49 6.34
C ASP A 185 12.08 -15.10 6.89
N HIS A 186 11.11 -14.26 7.27
CA HIS A 186 11.38 -12.94 7.83
C HIS A 186 10.97 -12.87 9.31
N ALA A 187 11.68 -12.06 10.07
CA ALA A 187 11.22 -11.61 11.37
C ALA A 187 10.10 -10.56 11.18
N VAL A 188 8.87 -10.88 11.57
CA VAL A 188 7.76 -9.91 11.56
C VAL A 188 7.70 -9.19 12.90
N ILE A 189 7.99 -7.88 12.90
CA ILE A 189 8.18 -7.07 14.10
C ILE A 189 7.15 -5.94 14.11
N GLY A 190 6.34 -5.88 15.17
CA GLY A 190 5.42 -4.77 15.41
C GLY A 190 6.12 -3.62 16.15
N LEU A 191 6.05 -2.39 15.63
CA LEU A 191 6.57 -1.20 16.29
C LEU A 191 5.52 -0.09 16.36
N PRO A 192 5.45 0.66 17.48
CA PRO A 192 4.49 1.74 17.64
C PRO A 192 4.76 2.86 16.63
N SER A 193 3.70 3.29 15.94
CA SER A 193 3.77 4.33 14.92
C SER A 193 2.81 5.50 15.17
N SER A 194 2.15 5.55 16.33
CA SER A 194 1.18 6.60 16.66
C SER A 194 1.75 8.01 16.56
N ALA A 195 3.04 8.22 16.86
CA ALA A 195 3.71 9.51 16.71
C ALA A 195 4.00 9.89 15.25
N ILE A 196 4.20 8.91 14.37
CA ILE A 196 4.41 9.15 12.93
C ILE A 196 3.06 9.40 12.26
N LEU A 197 2.03 8.67 12.69
CA LEU A 197 0.66 8.80 12.21
C LEU A 197 0.11 10.22 12.35
N THR A 198 0.57 11.01 13.33
CA THR A 198 0.16 12.42 13.44
C THR A 198 0.58 13.26 12.23
N GLY A 199 1.60 12.82 11.48
CA GLY A 199 2.01 13.39 10.19
C GLY A 199 1.27 12.82 8.98
N GLY A 200 0.34 11.88 9.17
CA GLY A 200 -0.55 11.35 8.14
C GLY A 200 -0.12 10.02 7.51
N GLY A 201 1.05 9.47 7.85
CA GLY A 201 1.55 8.20 7.30
C GLY A 201 2.26 7.35 8.35
N SER A 202 2.92 6.27 7.91
CA SER A 202 3.68 5.39 8.79
C SER A 202 4.98 4.93 8.14
N PHE A 203 5.49 3.75 8.49
CA PHE A 203 6.84 3.30 8.12
C PHE A 203 7.05 3.27 6.61
N HIS A 204 6.10 2.75 5.83
CA HIS A 204 6.23 2.73 4.38
C HIS A 204 6.38 4.15 3.80
N CYS A 205 5.53 5.08 4.23
CA CYS A 205 5.53 6.45 3.70
C CYS A 205 6.83 7.24 3.98
N ILE A 206 7.63 6.83 4.97
CA ILE A 206 8.88 7.53 5.35
C ILE A 206 10.14 6.77 4.93
N THR A 207 9.99 5.74 4.10
CA THR A 207 11.11 4.92 3.63
C THR A 207 11.08 4.76 2.11
N GLN A 208 12.24 4.48 1.54
CA GLN A 208 12.40 4.10 0.14
C GLN A 208 13.52 3.06 0.07
N GLN A 209 13.22 1.87 -0.46
CA GLN A 209 14.20 0.82 -0.66
C GLN A 209 15.09 1.09 -1.88
N GLU A 210 16.38 0.74 -1.76
CA GLU A 210 17.34 0.67 -2.86
C GLU A 210 17.67 -0.82 -3.09
N PRO A 211 17.19 -1.42 -4.19
CA PRO A 211 17.54 -2.79 -4.55
C PRO A 211 19.06 -2.97 -4.75
N ALA A 212 19.56 -4.18 -4.47
CA ALA A 212 20.99 -4.52 -4.51
C ALA A 212 21.59 -4.56 -5.93
#